data_AF-A0A179EYQ3-F1
#
_entry.id   AF-A0A179EYQ3-F1
#
_cell.length_a   1.000
_cell.length_b   1.000
_cell.length_c   1.000
_cell.angle_alpha   90.00
_cell.angle_beta   90.00
_cell.angle_gamma   90.00
#
_symmetry.space_group_name_H-M   'P 1'
#
loop_
_entity.id
_entity.type
_entity.pdbx_description
1 polymer ?
#
loop_
_entity_poly.entity_id
_entity_poly.type
_entity_poly.pdbx_seq_one_letter_code
_entity_poly.pdbx_strand_id
1 'polypeptide(L)'
;MPPSKTEVILTGIDNWDDWQKFVASLIDIDIWEAIKPINRTQVLLRKPRRPQVSDFNANAETEVNLTASQVNAFRLARDNWKDSSKEYEQQKTNLIKAKSVIISYVDERLGRYLDQDHDLPRWIDSLSVAVNAEQTKATDALVIEYQQIIKSFRCTDSATFTD
;
A
#
# COMPACT_ATOMS: atom_id res chain seq x y z
N MET A 1 8.08 29.04 -15.77
CA MET A 1 7.38 27.74 -15.71
C MET A 1 7.88 26.99 -14.49
N PRO A 2 7.02 26.51 -13.58
CA PRO A 2 7.46 25.53 -12.59
C PRO A 2 7.84 24.24 -13.33
N PRO A 3 8.83 23.46 -12.84
CA PRO A 3 9.22 22.22 -13.49
C PRO A 3 8.00 21.30 -13.57
N SER A 4 7.67 20.88 -14.79
CA SER A 4 6.70 19.80 -15.04
C SER A 4 7.14 18.59 -14.23
N LYS A 5 6.34 18.14 -13.25
CA LYS A 5 6.60 16.91 -12.49
C LYS A 5 6.85 15.80 -13.52
N THR A 6 8.08 15.33 -13.60
CA THR A 6 8.45 14.19 -14.43
C THR A 6 7.66 13.00 -13.92
N GLU A 7 6.86 12.40 -14.79
CA GLU A 7 6.11 11.18 -14.51
C GLU A 7 7.09 10.06 -14.14
N VAL A 8 6.81 9.32 -13.07
CA VAL A 8 7.67 8.22 -12.58
C VAL A 8 6.89 6.91 -12.62
N ILE A 9 7.25 6.01 -13.53
CA ILE A 9 6.73 4.65 -13.60
C ILE A 9 7.66 3.74 -12.78
N LEU A 10 7.12 3.00 -11.81
CA LEU A 10 7.92 2.03 -11.07
C LEU A 10 8.38 0.92 -12.01
N THR A 11 9.69 0.71 -12.11
CA THR A 11 10.29 -0.32 -12.97
C THR A 11 11.20 -1.28 -12.20
N GLY A 12 11.65 -0.90 -11.01
CA GLY A 12 12.56 -1.69 -10.19
C GLY A 12 12.98 -0.94 -8.92
N ILE A 13 14.01 -1.46 -8.25
CA ILE A 13 14.50 -0.85 -7.00
C ILE A 13 15.13 0.52 -7.22
N ASP A 14 15.78 0.73 -8.37
CA ASP A 14 16.56 1.94 -8.68
C ASP A 14 15.71 3.22 -8.64
N ASN A 15 14.41 3.10 -8.94
CA ASN A 15 13.48 4.23 -8.93
C ASN A 15 12.37 4.10 -7.88
N TRP A 16 12.49 3.15 -6.93
CA TRP A 16 11.50 2.91 -5.88
C TRP A 16 11.24 4.14 -5.01
N ASP A 17 12.29 4.83 -4.56
CA ASP A 17 12.17 5.99 -3.68
C ASP A 17 11.55 7.21 -4.39
N ASP A 18 11.91 7.43 -5.65
CA ASP A 18 11.35 8.53 -6.44
C ASP A 18 9.91 8.24 -6.85
N TRP A 19 9.59 6.99 -7.16
CA TRP A 19 8.23 6.54 -7.38
C TRP A 19 7.35 6.76 -6.14
N GLN A 20 7.83 6.39 -4.94
CA GLN A 20 7.09 6.63 -3.71
C GLN A 20 6.78 8.11 -3.50
N LYS A 21 7.76 9.01 -3.69
CA LYS A 21 7.54 10.46 -3.58
C LYS A 21 6.54 10.98 -4.60
N PHE A 22 6.61 10.47 -5.84
CA PHE A 22 5.71 10.85 -6.91
C PHE A 22 4.28 10.41 -6.62
N VAL A 23 4.07 9.14 -6.29
CA VAL A 23 2.74 8.57 -5.96
C VAL A 23 2.15 9.20 -4.69
N ALA A 24 2.96 9.43 -3.66
CA ALA A 24 2.54 10.15 -2.45
C ALA A 24 2.00 11.56 -2.76
N SER A 25 2.48 12.18 -3.85
CA SER A 25 2.03 13.51 -4.27
C SER A 25 0.71 13.51 -5.05
N LEU A 26 0.21 12.33 -5.44
CA LEU A 26 -1.03 12.13 -6.19
C LEU A 26 -2.15 11.50 -5.35
N ILE A 27 -1.78 10.82 -4.27
CA ILE A 27 -2.69 10.18 -3.33
C ILE A 27 -3.00 11.15 -2.19
N ASP A 28 -4.23 11.08 -1.68
CA ASP A 28 -4.64 11.79 -0.48
C ASP A 28 -3.70 11.47 0.69
N ILE A 29 -3.28 12.50 1.44
CA ILE A 29 -2.21 12.38 2.44
C ILE A 29 -2.54 11.35 3.53
N ASP A 30 -3.78 11.32 4.00
CA ASP A 30 -4.21 10.39 5.05
C ASP A 30 -4.24 8.95 4.54
N ILE A 31 -4.62 8.77 3.26
CA ILE A 31 -4.51 7.46 2.61
C ILE A 31 -3.06 7.03 2.47
N TRP A 32 -2.17 7.91 1.98
CA TRP A 32 -0.76 7.57 1.81
C TRP A 32 -0.10 7.19 3.13
N GLU A 33 -0.33 7.98 4.18
CA GLU A 33 0.18 7.74 5.53
C GLU A 33 -0.32 6.42 6.14
N ALA A 34 -1.47 5.90 5.67
CA ALA A 34 -2.03 4.62 6.09
C ALA A 34 -1.48 3.41 5.30
N ILE A 35 -0.97 3.61 4.08
CA ILE A 35 -0.58 2.51 3.18
C ILE A 35 0.91 2.43 2.89
N LYS A 36 1.68 3.49 3.16
CA LYS A 36 3.13 3.55 2.87
C LYS A 36 3.89 2.34 3.46
N PRO A 37 5.00 1.93 2.84
CA PRO A 37 5.64 0.63 3.15
C PRO A 37 6.25 0.57 4.56
N ILE A 38 6.70 1.71 5.11
CA ILE A 38 7.37 1.77 6.42
C ILE A 38 6.75 2.91 7.24
N ASN A 39 6.63 2.70 8.56
CA ASN A 39 6.15 3.70 9.52
C ASN A 39 4.74 4.24 9.22
N ARG A 40 3.77 3.37 8.92
CA ARG A 40 2.36 3.76 8.77
C ARG A 40 1.90 4.49 10.03
N THR A 41 1.48 5.74 9.88
CA THR A 41 1.08 6.60 11.01
C THR A 41 -0.44 6.67 11.15
N GLN A 42 -1.17 6.34 10.09
CA GLN A 42 -2.63 6.37 10.03
C GLN A 42 -3.21 4.95 9.95
N VAL A 43 -4.44 4.82 10.45
CA VAL A 43 -5.22 3.57 10.39
C VAL A 43 -6.46 3.80 9.54
N LEU A 44 -6.68 2.93 8.57
CA LEU A 44 -7.88 2.96 7.73
C LEU A 44 -9.15 2.78 8.59
N LEU A 45 -10.13 3.66 8.43
CA LEU A 45 -11.39 3.57 9.16
C LEU A 45 -12.10 2.26 8.82
N ARG A 46 -12.70 1.66 9.85
CA ARG A 46 -13.60 0.52 9.70
C ARG A 46 -15.02 1.02 9.51
N LYS A 47 -15.83 0.25 8.77
CA LYS A 47 -17.24 0.57 8.57
C LYS A 47 -17.94 0.73 9.93
N PRO A 48 -18.50 1.91 10.23
CA PRO A 48 -19.14 2.14 11.52
C PRO A 48 -20.48 1.38 11.58
N ARG A 49 -20.75 0.74 12.71
CA ARG A 49 -22.02 0.04 12.95
C ARG A 49 -23.12 1.06 13.23
N ARG A 50 -24.24 0.93 12.54
CA ARG A 50 -25.43 1.76 12.82
C ARG A 50 -25.97 1.42 14.21
N PRO A 51 -26.16 2.41 15.11
CA PRO A 51 -26.73 2.16 16.42
C PRO A 51 -28.16 1.64 16.28
N GLN A 52 -28.49 0.69 17.14
CA GLN A 52 -29.80 0.08 17.28
C GLN A 52 -30.44 0.53 18.59
N VAL A 53 -31.76 0.55 18.66
CA VAL A 53 -32.48 0.89 19.90
C VAL A 53 -32.15 -0.08 21.04
N SER A 54 -31.85 -1.34 20.70
CA SER A 54 -31.40 -2.37 21.62
C SER A 54 -30.07 -2.07 22.30
N ASP A 55 -29.24 -1.18 21.73
CA ASP A 55 -27.99 -0.73 22.35
C ASP A 55 -28.25 0.16 23.59
N PHE A 56 -29.46 0.73 23.71
CA PHE A 56 -29.84 1.65 24.79
C PHE A 56 -30.87 1.05 25.75
N ASN A 57 -31.65 0.08 25.27
CA ASN A 57 -32.53 -0.76 26.07
C ASN A 57 -32.67 -2.13 25.39
N ALA A 58 -32.16 -3.19 26.01
CA ALA A 58 -32.16 -4.53 25.42
C ALA A 58 -33.56 -5.07 25.08
N ASN A 59 -34.60 -4.58 25.78
CA ASN A 59 -35.99 -4.98 25.56
C ASN A 59 -36.73 -4.03 24.59
N ALA A 60 -36.07 -3.00 24.07
CA ALA A 60 -36.67 -2.08 23.12
C ALA A 60 -36.58 -2.64 21.70
N GLU A 61 -37.75 -2.81 21.07
CA GLU A 61 -37.85 -3.11 19.64
C GLU A 61 -37.91 -1.84 18.80
N THR A 62 -38.39 -0.74 19.39
CA THR A 62 -38.55 0.55 18.72
C THR A 62 -38.18 1.72 19.64
N GLU A 63 -38.05 2.93 19.05
CA GLU A 63 -37.74 4.15 19.81
C GLU A 63 -38.78 4.47 20.89
N VAL A 64 -40.04 4.01 20.76
CA VAL A 64 -41.09 4.28 21.76
C VAL A 64 -40.88 3.52 23.07
N ASN A 65 -40.07 2.47 23.06
CA ASN A 65 -39.72 1.69 24.26
C ASN A 65 -38.53 2.31 25.02
N LEU A 66 -38.04 3.47 24.57
CA LEU A 66 -36.96 4.21 25.19
C LEU A 66 -37.52 5.31 26.09
N THR A 67 -36.89 5.50 27.25
CA THR A 67 -37.09 6.69 28.07
C THR A 67 -36.57 7.94 27.33
N ALA A 68 -37.02 9.14 27.73
CA ALA A 68 -36.57 10.38 27.11
C ALA A 68 -35.02 10.53 27.10
N SER A 69 -34.35 10.10 28.17
CA SER A 69 -32.88 10.10 28.22
C SER A 69 -32.25 9.12 27.22
N GLN A 70 -32.83 7.93 27.07
CA GLN A 70 -32.36 6.93 26.09
C GLN A 70 -32.62 7.38 24.65
N VAL A 71 -33.75 8.06 24.37
CA VAL A 71 -34.03 8.65 23.06
C VAL A 71 -32.97 9.68 22.70
N ASN A 72 -32.60 10.56 23.63
CA ASN A 72 -31.56 11.55 23.39
C ASN A 72 -30.19 10.91 23.12
N ALA A 73 -29.81 9.89 23.90
CA ALA A 73 -28.58 9.14 23.69
C ALA A 73 -28.57 8.40 22.34
N PHE A 74 -29.68 7.76 21.97
CA PHE A 74 -29.85 7.09 20.68
C PHE A 74 -29.72 8.07 19.51
N ARG A 75 -30.36 9.25 19.59
CA ARG A 75 -30.26 10.29 18.57
C ARG A 75 -28.83 10.79 18.40
N LEU A 76 -28.14 11.09 19.51
CA LEU A 76 -26.74 11.51 19.47
C LEU A 76 -25.85 10.44 18.82
N ALA A 77 -26.00 9.18 19.22
CA ALA A 77 -25.24 8.07 18.63
C ALA A 77 -25.54 7.90 17.13
N ARG A 78 -26.80 8.09 16.73
CA ARG A 78 -27.21 8.04 15.32
C ARG A 78 -26.59 9.17 14.51
N ASP A 79 -26.49 10.37 15.06
CA ASP A 79 -25.87 11.51 14.38
C ASP A 79 -24.35 11.33 14.27
N ASN A 80 -23.67 10.93 15.36
CA ASN A 80 -22.25 10.57 15.31
C ASN A 80 -21.99 9.45 14.28
N TRP A 81 -22.84 8.43 14.22
CA TRP A 81 -22.74 7.38 13.22
C TRP A 81 -22.87 7.91 11.78
N LYS A 82 -23.75 8.87 11.52
CA LYS A 82 -23.87 9.48 10.18
C LYS A 82 -22.58 10.18 9.78
N ASP A 83 -21.99 10.95 10.70
CA ASP A 83 -20.75 11.68 10.44
C ASP A 83 -19.59 10.71 10.18
N SER A 84 -19.37 9.73 11.05
CA SER A 84 -18.37 8.69 10.83
C SER A 84 -18.62 7.86 9.56
N SER A 85 -19.89 7.63 9.19
CA SER A 85 -20.24 6.92 7.95
C SER A 85 -19.85 7.72 6.72
N LYS A 86 -20.03 9.06 6.77
CA LYS A 86 -19.64 9.95 5.68
C LYS A 86 -18.13 9.95 5.47
N GLU A 87 -17.36 10.04 6.56
CA GLU A 87 -15.89 9.95 6.52
C GLU A 87 -15.44 8.60 5.96
N TYR A 88 -16.05 7.50 6.40
CA TYR A 88 -15.75 6.16 5.89
C TYR A 88 -16.01 6.04 4.37
N GLU A 89 -17.13 6.55 3.86
CA GLU A 89 -17.42 6.50 2.42
C GLU A 89 -16.49 7.40 1.59
N GLN A 90 -16.07 8.55 2.16
CA GLN A 90 -15.04 9.40 1.55
C GLN A 90 -13.71 8.66 1.46
N GLN A 91 -13.28 8.00 2.54
CA GLN A 91 -12.07 7.19 2.54
C GLN A 91 -12.15 6.06 1.52
N LYS A 92 -13.30 5.37 1.40
CA LYS A 92 -13.49 4.31 0.40
C LYS A 92 -13.30 4.84 -1.02
N THR A 93 -13.81 6.03 -1.30
CA THR A 93 -13.63 6.72 -2.58
C THR A 93 -12.15 7.06 -2.83
N ASN A 94 -11.46 7.57 -1.82
CA ASN A 94 -10.04 7.90 -1.92
C ASN A 94 -9.16 6.64 -2.10
N LEU A 95 -9.51 5.52 -1.46
CA LEU A 95 -8.84 4.23 -1.65
C LEU A 95 -8.99 3.70 -3.08
N ILE A 96 -10.18 3.83 -3.69
CA ILE A 96 -10.38 3.46 -5.10
C ILE A 96 -9.50 4.31 -6.02
N LYS A 97 -9.46 5.63 -5.80
CA LYS A 97 -8.58 6.54 -6.56
C LYS A 97 -7.10 6.17 -6.38
N ALA A 98 -6.68 5.88 -5.15
CA ALA A 98 -5.31 5.47 -4.85
C ALA A 98 -4.94 4.15 -5.56
N LYS A 99 -5.84 3.18 -5.62
CA LYS A 99 -5.65 1.95 -6.43
C LYS A 99 -5.42 2.29 -7.91
N SER A 100 -6.27 3.15 -8.49
CA SER A 100 -6.11 3.58 -9.88
C SER A 100 -4.77 4.27 -10.12
N VAL A 101 -4.36 5.18 -9.24
CA VAL A 101 -3.06 5.87 -9.32
C VAL A 101 -1.91 4.85 -9.31
N ILE A 102 -1.89 3.93 -8.34
CA ILE A 102 -0.81 2.94 -8.24
C ILE A 102 -0.75 2.07 -9.50
N ILE A 103 -1.88 1.56 -9.99
CA ILE A 103 -1.92 0.77 -11.24
C ILE A 103 -1.36 1.56 -12.42
N SER A 104 -1.71 2.85 -12.56
CA SER A 104 -1.26 3.67 -13.69
C SER A 104 0.24 3.95 -13.70
N TYR A 105 0.90 3.90 -12.54
CA TYR A 105 2.31 4.25 -12.40
C TYR A 105 3.20 3.06 -12.02
N VAL A 106 2.76 1.84 -12.29
CA VAL A 106 3.55 0.61 -12.11
C VAL A 106 3.69 -0.05 -13.47
N ASP A 107 4.90 -0.50 -13.80
CA ASP A 107 5.12 -1.21 -15.07
C ASP A 107 4.34 -2.54 -15.11
N GLU A 108 4.02 -3.02 -16.31
CA GLU A 108 3.18 -4.22 -16.51
C GLU A 108 3.70 -5.48 -15.78
N ARG A 109 5.02 -5.66 -15.72
CA ARG A 109 5.65 -6.82 -15.10
C ARG A 109 5.52 -6.77 -13.57
N LEU A 110 5.56 -5.59 -12.96
CA LEU A 110 5.26 -5.41 -11.53
C LEU A 110 3.75 -5.35 -11.26
N GLY A 111 2.94 -4.95 -12.26
CA GLY A 111 1.49 -4.91 -12.17
C GLY A 111 0.84 -6.25 -11.81
N ARG A 112 1.49 -7.38 -12.15
CA ARG A 112 1.04 -8.73 -11.77
C ARG A 112 0.96 -8.98 -10.27
N TYR A 113 1.62 -8.15 -9.45
CA TYR A 113 1.57 -8.24 -7.99
C TYR A 113 0.38 -7.46 -7.39
N LEU A 114 -0.39 -6.75 -8.22
CA LEU A 114 -1.53 -5.92 -7.83
C LEU A 114 -2.86 -6.67 -7.98
N ASP A 115 -3.04 -7.73 -7.19
CA ASP A 115 -4.29 -8.51 -7.19
C ASP A 115 -5.49 -7.65 -6.76
N GLN A 116 -6.58 -7.65 -7.53
CA GLN A 116 -7.76 -6.84 -7.26
C GLN A 116 -8.38 -7.10 -5.88
N ASP A 117 -8.28 -8.34 -5.37
CA ASP A 117 -8.82 -8.76 -4.08
C ASP A 117 -7.94 -8.31 -2.90
N HIS A 118 -6.69 -7.91 -3.16
CA HIS A 118 -5.82 -7.37 -2.13
C HIS A 118 -6.13 -5.91 -1.80
N ASP A 119 -5.88 -5.55 -0.54
CA ASP A 119 -5.92 -4.17 -0.10
C ASP A 119 -4.64 -3.42 -0.50
N LEU A 120 -4.73 -2.09 -0.45
CA LEU A 120 -3.62 -1.21 -0.83
C LEU A 120 -2.34 -1.42 -0.01
N PRO A 121 -2.40 -1.59 1.33
CA PRO A 121 -1.20 -1.93 2.10
C PRO A 121 -0.49 -3.18 1.56
N ARG A 122 -1.23 -4.26 1.26
CA ARG A 122 -0.64 -5.47 0.67
C ARG A 122 -0.06 -5.24 -0.72
N TRP A 123 -0.66 -4.37 -1.53
CA TRP A 123 -0.07 -3.98 -2.83
C TRP A 123 1.29 -3.34 -2.66
N ILE A 124 1.39 -2.35 -1.77
CA ILE A 124 2.63 -1.64 -1.49
C ILE A 124 3.69 -2.60 -0.93
N ASP A 125 3.31 -3.48 -0.02
CA ASP A 125 4.23 -4.49 0.55
C ASP A 125 4.70 -5.49 -0.54
N SER A 126 3.80 -5.94 -1.41
CA SER A 126 4.13 -6.87 -2.50
C SER A 126 5.05 -6.24 -3.54
N LEU A 127 4.80 -4.97 -3.90
CA LEU A 127 5.69 -4.22 -4.79
C LEU A 127 7.07 -4.06 -4.15
N SER A 128 7.12 -3.69 -2.87
CA SER A 128 8.40 -3.55 -2.14
C SER A 128 9.20 -4.85 -2.14
N VAL A 129 8.55 -6.00 -1.91
CA VAL A 129 9.21 -7.30 -1.98
C VAL A 129 9.68 -7.62 -3.40
N ALA A 130 8.85 -7.35 -4.42
CA ALA A 130 9.17 -7.64 -5.82
C ALA A 130 10.40 -6.86 -6.31
N VAL A 131 10.43 -5.54 -6.06
CA VAL A 131 11.55 -4.70 -6.49
C VAL A 131 12.85 -5.08 -5.78
N ASN A 132 12.78 -5.45 -4.50
CA ASN A 132 13.95 -5.93 -3.76
C ASN A 132 14.44 -7.29 -4.26
N ALA A 133 13.54 -8.21 -4.63
CA ALA A 133 13.91 -9.53 -5.12
C ALA A 133 14.63 -9.48 -6.49
N GLU A 134 14.34 -8.49 -7.32
CA GLU A 134 15.06 -8.25 -8.57
C GLU A 134 16.50 -7.81 -8.33
N GLN A 135 16.72 -6.97 -7.31
CA GLN A 135 18.06 -6.56 -6.92
C GLN A 135 18.90 -7.77 -6.48
N THR A 136 18.33 -8.67 -5.67
CA THR A 136 19.04 -9.89 -5.23
C THR A 136 19.42 -10.76 -6.41
N LYS A 137 18.50 -10.98 -7.38
CA LYS A 137 18.80 -11.76 -8.58
C LYS A 137 19.88 -11.13 -9.46
N ALA A 138 19.84 -9.81 -9.62
CA ALA A 138 20.87 -9.07 -10.38
C ALA A 138 22.24 -9.16 -9.69
N THR A 139 22.26 -9.06 -8.35
CA THR A 139 23.48 -9.18 -7.55
C THR A 139 24.06 -10.59 -7.63
N ASP A 140 23.23 -11.62 -7.51
CA ASP A 140 23.66 -13.02 -7.63
C ASP A 140 24.21 -13.33 -9.02
N ALA A 141 23.57 -12.81 -10.08
CA ALA A 141 24.04 -12.97 -11.45
C ALA A 141 25.42 -12.33 -11.66
N LEU A 142 25.63 -11.11 -11.15
CA LEU A 142 26.93 -10.43 -11.20
C LEU A 142 28.02 -11.19 -10.44
N VAL A 143 27.68 -11.77 -9.28
CA VAL A 143 28.62 -12.60 -8.50
C VAL A 143 29.02 -13.85 -9.28
N ILE A 144 28.06 -14.51 -9.94
CA ILE A 144 28.33 -15.70 -10.77
C ILE A 144 29.22 -15.33 -11.97
N GLU A 145 28.92 -14.23 -12.68
CA GLU A 145 29.70 -13.74 -13.80
C GLU A 145 31.14 -13.41 -13.37
N TYR A 146 31.29 -12.69 -12.25
CA TYR A 146 32.60 -12.39 -11.68
C TYR A 146 33.39 -13.65 -11.31
N GLN A 147 32.74 -14.66 -10.72
CA GLN A 147 33.38 -15.94 -10.43
C GLN A 147 33.81 -16.70 -11.69
N GLN A 148 33.03 -16.63 -12.78
CA GLN A 148 33.40 -17.23 -14.07
C GLN A 148 34.62 -16.53 -14.67
N ILE A 149 34.68 -15.20 -14.59
CA ILE A 149 35.83 -14.40 -15.03
C ILE A 149 37.09 -14.75 -14.20
N ILE A 150 36.99 -14.84 -12.87
CA ILE A 150 38.14 -15.27 -12.04
C ILE A 150 38.60 -16.68 -12.41
N LYS A 151 37.67 -17.61 -12.67
CA LYS A 151 38.00 -18.97 -13.09
C LYS A 151 38.66 -19.03 -14.47
N SER A 152 38.25 -18.18 -15.41
CA SER A 152 38.88 -18.13 -16.74
C SER A 152 40.32 -17.62 -16.67
N PHE A 153 40.62 -16.68 -15.77
CA PHE A 153 42.00 -16.23 -15.53
C PHE A 153 42.90 -17.25 -14.82
N ARG A 154 42.34 -18.26 -14.14
CA ARG A 154 43.11 -19.31 -13.44
C ARG A 154 43.40 -20.56 -14.28
N CYS A 155 43.01 -20.61 -15.56
CA CYS A 155 43.16 -21.80 -16.41
C CYS A 155 44.29 -21.72 -17.47
N THR A 156 45.16 -20.71 -17.42
CA THR A 156 46.38 -20.68 -18.23
C THR A 156 47.54 -20.27 -17.33
N ASP A 157 48.14 -21.24 -16.64
CA ASP A 157 49.57 -21.24 -16.28
C ASP A 157 49.91 -22.56 -15.57
N SER A 158 49.96 -23.63 -16.36
CA SER A 158 50.91 -24.71 -16.10
C SER A 158 51.60 -25.06 -17.42
N ALA A 159 52.32 -24.09 -17.99
CA ALA A 159 53.46 -24.44 -18.82
C ALA A 159 54.51 -25.04 -17.87
N THR A 160 54.46 -26.36 -17.70
CA THR A 160 55.56 -27.13 -17.15
C THR A 160 56.79 -26.85 -18.00
N PHE A 161 57.69 -26.01 -17.51
CA PHE A 161 59.06 -25.95 -18.00
C PHE A 161 59.72 -27.29 -17.64
N THR A 162 59.88 -28.13 -18.65
CA THR A 162 60.77 -29.28 -18.64
C THR A 162 62.21 -28.80 -18.67
N ASP A 163 63.03 -29.26 -17.73
CA ASP A 163 64.46 -29.51 -17.91
C ASP A 163 64.75 -30.94 -17.42
#